data_AF-A0A8C9AH51-F1
#
_entry.id   AF-A0A8C9AH51-F1
#
_cell.length_a   1.000
_cell.length_b   1.000
_cell.length_c   1.000
_cell.angle_alpha   90.00
_cell.angle_beta   90.00
_cell.angle_gamma   90.00
#
_symmetry.space_group_name_H-M   'P 1'
#
loop_
_entity.id
_entity.type
_entity.pdbx_description
1 polymer ?
#
loop_
_entity_poly.entity_id
_entity_poly.type
_entity_poly.pdbx_seq_one_letter_code
_entity_poly.pdbx_strand_id
1 'polypeptide(L)'
;MTSGEPKTSLKNAYPSSAKRLSLKVEEEEEEDYCTPGAFELERLFWKGSPQYTHVNEVWPKLYIGDEATALDRYGLQKAGFTHVLNAAHGRWNVDTGPDFYRDMDIEYHGVEAEDLPTFDLSVFFHSAAAFINTALRDDRNKILVHCAMGRSRSATLVLAYLMIHGNMTLVDAIQQVAKNRCVLPNRGFLKQLRELDKQLVQQRRQAQRQGGEEDPEKEP
;
A
#
# COMPACT_ATOMS: atom_id res chain seq x y z
N MET A 1 -21.70 -54.50 56.91
CA MET A 1 -20.42 -54.91 56.31
C MET A 1 -19.57 -53.65 56.22
N THR A 2 -18.75 -53.38 57.25
CA THR A 2 -17.26 -53.43 57.22
C THR A 2 -16.67 -52.27 56.41
N SER A 3 -16.27 -51.15 57.04
CA SER A 3 -15.00 -50.89 57.78
C SER A 3 -13.91 -50.28 56.89
N GLY A 4 -13.32 -49.15 57.32
CA GLY A 4 -11.92 -48.82 57.03
C GLY A 4 -11.62 -47.43 56.43
N GLU A 5 -11.32 -46.46 57.29
CA GLU A 5 -10.23 -45.48 57.04
C GLU A 5 -8.87 -46.19 57.28
N PRO A 6 -7.67 -45.77 56.75
CA PRO A 6 -7.13 -44.40 56.95
C PRO A 6 -6.09 -43.83 55.93
N LYS A 7 -5.84 -42.52 56.15
CA LYS A 7 -4.67 -41.65 55.87
C LYS A 7 -3.39 -42.28 55.29
N THR A 8 -2.78 -41.60 54.31
CA THR A 8 -1.34 -41.27 54.31
C THR A 8 -1.04 -39.97 53.55
N SER A 9 -0.25 -39.12 54.19
CA SER A 9 0.36 -37.90 53.65
C SER A 9 1.79 -38.23 53.24
N LEU A 10 2.22 -37.87 52.04
CA LEU A 10 3.64 -37.67 51.73
C LEU A 10 3.83 -36.44 50.86
N LYS A 11 4.50 -35.46 51.47
CA LYS A 11 5.18 -34.32 50.85
C LYS A 11 6.31 -34.84 49.98
N ASN A 12 6.55 -34.21 48.83
CA ASN A 12 7.87 -34.04 48.20
C ASN A 12 7.72 -32.85 47.23
N ALA A 13 8.18 -31.67 47.60
CA ALA A 13 9.55 -31.18 47.37
C ALA A 13 9.81 -30.93 45.88
N TYR A 14 9.65 -29.66 45.49
CA TYR A 14 10.17 -29.12 44.22
C TYR A 14 11.69 -29.29 44.15
N PRO A 15 12.23 -29.43 42.93
CA PRO A 15 13.24 -28.46 42.53
C PRO A 15 12.82 -27.69 41.28
N SER A 16 12.77 -26.38 41.51
CA SER A 16 13.02 -25.31 40.55
C SER A 16 13.97 -25.71 39.41
N SER A 17 13.47 -25.64 38.17
CA SER A 17 14.22 -25.10 37.02
C SER A 17 13.26 -24.90 35.85
N ALA A 18 12.46 -23.84 35.93
CA ALA A 18 11.83 -23.29 34.75
C ALA A 18 12.94 -22.73 33.86
N LYS A 19 13.43 -23.54 32.91
CA LYS A 19 14.20 -23.05 31.78
C LYS A 19 13.28 -22.11 31.02
N ARG A 20 13.46 -20.82 31.26
CA ARG A 20 12.94 -19.73 30.44
C ARG A 20 13.54 -19.96 29.05
N LEU A 21 12.78 -20.63 28.19
CA LEU A 21 13.12 -20.75 26.78
C LEU A 21 13.00 -19.33 26.23
N SER A 22 14.13 -18.63 26.21
CA SER A 22 14.28 -17.38 25.49
C SER A 22 13.99 -17.70 24.03
N LEU A 23 12.80 -17.29 23.57
CA LEU A 23 12.50 -17.18 22.16
C LEU A 23 13.59 -16.26 21.59
N LYS A 24 14.55 -16.87 20.90
CA LYS A 24 15.40 -16.13 19.98
C LYS A 24 14.43 -15.51 18.98
N VAL A 25 14.29 -14.19 19.05
CA VAL A 25 13.87 -13.43 17.89
C VAL A 25 14.95 -13.75 16.87
N GLU A 26 14.62 -14.61 15.91
CA GLU A 26 15.42 -14.75 14.71
C GLU A 26 15.35 -13.37 14.06
N GLU A 27 16.45 -12.62 14.18
CA GLU A 27 16.69 -11.47 13.33
C GLU A 27 16.60 -12.01 11.90
N GLU A 28 15.48 -11.76 11.22
CA GLU A 28 15.39 -11.97 9.79
C GLU A 28 16.53 -11.16 9.18
N GLU A 29 17.55 -11.86 8.67
CA GLU A 29 18.60 -11.24 7.87
C GLU A 29 17.88 -10.39 6.82
N GLU A 30 18.08 -9.06 6.83
CA GLU A 30 17.61 -8.20 5.75
C GLU A 30 18.23 -8.74 4.45
N GLU A 31 17.50 -9.61 3.75
CA GLU A 31 17.87 -10.04 2.41
C GLU A 31 18.06 -8.75 1.60
N ASP A 32 19.25 -8.58 1.00
CA ASP A 32 19.61 -7.40 0.23
C ASP A 32 18.63 -7.25 -0.96
N TYR A 33 17.54 -6.53 -0.73
CA TYR A 33 16.45 -6.42 -1.68
C TYR A 33 16.96 -5.84 -3.00
N CYS A 34 16.69 -6.55 -4.09
CA CYS A 34 16.97 -6.11 -5.45
C CYS A 34 15.66 -6.02 -6.24
N THR A 35 15.44 -4.90 -6.92
CA THR A 35 14.24 -4.68 -7.75
C THR A 35 14.06 -5.81 -8.79
N PRO A 36 12.99 -6.61 -8.71
CA PRO A 36 12.81 -7.77 -9.57
C PRO A 36 12.70 -7.44 -11.06
N GLY A 37 12.86 -8.46 -11.91
CA GLY A 37 12.59 -8.40 -13.34
C GLY A 37 11.10 -8.15 -13.66
N ALA A 38 10.80 -7.60 -14.85
CA ALA A 38 9.42 -7.35 -15.25
C ALA A 38 8.56 -8.63 -15.27
N PHE A 39 9.13 -9.76 -15.72
CA PHE A 39 8.44 -11.05 -15.74
C PHE A 39 8.10 -11.56 -14.33
N GLU A 40 8.98 -11.35 -13.35
CA GLU A 40 8.76 -11.75 -11.97
C GLU A 40 7.65 -10.92 -11.32
N LEU A 41 7.63 -9.61 -11.60
CA LEU A 41 6.57 -8.71 -11.14
C LEU A 41 5.22 -9.05 -11.76
N GLU A 42 5.18 -9.35 -13.06
CA GLU A 42 3.95 -9.77 -13.75
C GLU A 42 3.32 -10.98 -13.05
N ARG A 43 4.11 -11.93 -12.54
CA ARG A 43 3.62 -13.12 -11.81
C ARG A 43 2.94 -12.77 -10.49
N LEU A 44 3.33 -11.68 -9.83
CA LEU A 44 2.75 -11.28 -8.54
C LEU A 44 1.28 -10.87 -8.66
N PHE A 45 0.88 -10.27 -9.79
CA PHE A 45 -0.51 -9.86 -10.02
C PHE A 45 -1.50 -11.03 -10.14
N TRP A 46 -1.00 -12.25 -10.38
CA TRP A 46 -1.81 -13.46 -10.51
C TRP A 46 -1.89 -14.27 -9.21
N LYS A 47 -1.19 -13.83 -8.15
CA LYS A 47 -1.20 -14.49 -6.84
C LYS A 47 -2.30 -13.86 -5.98
N GLY A 48 -3.52 -14.37 -6.10
CA GLY A 48 -4.66 -13.97 -5.27
C GLY A 48 -5.99 -14.11 -6.01
N SER A 49 -7.08 -14.12 -5.25
CA SER A 49 -8.46 -14.10 -5.78
C SER A 49 -9.25 -12.95 -5.16
N PRO A 50 -8.81 -11.68 -5.33
CA PRO A 50 -9.57 -10.54 -4.82
C PRO A 50 -10.92 -10.45 -5.56
N GLN A 51 -11.93 -9.90 -4.88
CA GLN A 51 -13.25 -9.73 -5.48
C GLN A 51 -13.17 -8.74 -6.64
N TYR A 52 -13.82 -9.09 -7.76
CA TYR A 52 -13.88 -8.22 -8.92
C TYR A 52 -15.07 -7.27 -8.77
N THR A 53 -14.85 -6.11 -8.15
CA THR A 53 -15.86 -5.07 -7.91
C THR A 53 -15.45 -3.74 -8.53
N HIS A 54 -16.43 -2.83 -8.68
CA HIS A 54 -16.20 -1.49 -9.22
C HIS A 54 -15.12 -0.72 -8.43
N VAL A 55 -15.14 -0.85 -7.09
CA VAL A 55 -14.19 -0.21 -6.18
C VAL A 55 -13.74 -1.16 -5.06
N ASN A 56 -12.51 -1.00 -4.57
CA ASN A 56 -11.98 -1.70 -3.39
C ASN A 56 -11.10 -0.76 -2.57
N GLU A 57 -11.16 -0.90 -1.24
CA GLU A 57 -10.17 -0.33 -0.34
C GLU A 57 -8.88 -1.14 -0.45
N VAL A 58 -7.77 -0.50 -0.83
CA VAL A 58 -6.48 -1.18 -1.04
C VAL A 58 -5.45 -0.82 0.01
N TRP A 59 -5.71 0.24 0.77
CA TRP A 59 -4.97 0.73 1.93
C TRP A 59 -5.95 1.54 2.79
N PRO A 60 -5.76 1.68 4.12
CA PRO A 60 -6.70 2.42 4.97
C PRO A 60 -7.12 3.77 4.38
N LYS A 61 -8.43 3.92 4.13
CA LYS A 61 -9.11 5.10 3.57
C LYS A 61 -8.73 5.43 2.12
N LEU A 62 -7.96 4.58 1.44
CA LEU A 62 -7.51 4.72 0.06
C LEU A 62 -8.11 3.63 -0.82
N TYR A 63 -8.93 4.06 -1.77
CA TYR A 63 -9.70 3.19 -2.64
C TYR A 63 -9.20 3.29 -4.08
N ILE A 64 -9.17 2.15 -4.78
CA ILE A 64 -9.06 2.13 -6.24
C ILE A 64 -10.41 1.77 -6.82
N GLY A 65 -10.90 2.59 -7.75
CA GLY A 65 -12.16 2.36 -8.46
C GLY A 65 -12.06 2.55 -9.96
N ASP A 66 -13.17 2.26 -10.62
CA ASP A 66 -13.39 2.45 -12.05
C ASP A 66 -14.25 3.70 -12.33
N GLU A 67 -14.54 3.93 -13.62
CA GLU A 67 -15.37 5.03 -14.07
C GLU A 67 -16.78 4.99 -13.49
N ALA A 68 -17.40 3.80 -13.40
CA ALA A 68 -18.73 3.65 -12.84
C ALA A 68 -18.78 4.15 -11.38
N THR A 69 -17.75 3.85 -10.59
CA THR A 69 -17.60 4.37 -9.22
C THR A 69 -17.48 5.89 -9.20
N ALA A 70 -16.66 6.46 -10.08
CA ALA A 70 -16.43 7.90 -10.14
C ALA A 70 -17.68 8.69 -10.54
N LEU A 71 -18.52 8.11 -11.42
CA LEU A 71 -19.76 8.73 -11.87
C LEU A 71 -20.92 8.59 -10.87
N ASP A 72 -20.84 7.66 -9.91
CA ASP A 72 -21.85 7.48 -8.86
C ASP A 72 -21.70 8.52 -7.73
N ARG A 73 -22.07 9.76 -8.02
CA ARG A 73 -22.02 10.87 -7.05
C ARG A 73 -22.77 10.57 -5.75
N TYR A 74 -23.92 9.92 -5.83
CA TYR A 74 -24.70 9.55 -4.65
C TYR A 74 -23.96 8.53 -3.79
N GLY A 75 -23.42 7.48 -4.42
CA GLY A 75 -22.58 6.48 -3.73
C GLY A 75 -21.36 7.10 -3.08
N LEU A 76 -20.66 8.01 -3.78
CA LEU A 76 -19.50 8.72 -3.25
C LEU A 76 -19.84 9.55 -2.00
N GLN A 77 -20.90 10.37 -2.09
CA GLN A 77 -21.33 11.20 -0.96
C GLN A 77 -21.80 10.35 0.22
N LYS A 78 -22.62 9.33 -0.04
CA LYS A 78 -23.13 8.42 1.00
C LYS A 78 -22.01 7.65 1.69
N ALA A 79 -20.96 7.29 0.96
CA ALA A 79 -19.78 6.62 1.49
C ALA A 79 -18.78 7.58 2.16
N GLY A 80 -19.00 8.90 2.08
CA GLY A 80 -18.15 9.91 2.70
C GLY A 80 -16.80 10.08 2.00
N PHE A 81 -16.75 10.00 0.67
CA PHE A 81 -15.55 10.37 -0.08
C PHE A 81 -15.34 11.88 -0.03
N THR A 82 -14.10 12.27 0.21
CA THR A 82 -13.65 13.68 0.38
C THR A 82 -12.67 14.09 -0.71
N HIS A 83 -12.01 13.13 -1.35
CA HIS A 83 -10.98 13.38 -2.36
C HIS A 83 -11.16 12.43 -3.54
N VAL A 84 -10.96 12.94 -4.75
CA VAL A 84 -10.97 12.16 -5.98
C VAL A 84 -9.71 12.48 -6.80
N LEU A 85 -8.92 11.45 -7.06
CA LEU A 85 -7.84 11.49 -8.06
C LEU A 85 -8.30 10.74 -9.31
N ASN A 86 -8.49 11.47 -10.41
CA ASN A 86 -8.81 10.89 -11.71
C ASN A 86 -7.54 10.70 -12.54
N ALA A 87 -7.07 9.45 -12.64
CA ALA A 87 -5.92 9.05 -13.46
C ALA A 87 -6.27 8.83 -14.94
N ALA A 88 -7.48 9.22 -15.35
CA ALA A 88 -7.97 9.25 -16.73
C ALA A 88 -8.68 10.59 -16.99
N HIS A 89 -8.10 11.70 -16.53
CA HIS A 89 -8.66 13.03 -16.77
C HIS A 89 -8.59 13.40 -18.26
N GLY A 90 -9.43 14.35 -18.67
CA GLY A 90 -9.46 14.93 -20.01
C GLY A 90 -10.72 14.59 -20.80
N ARG A 91 -11.05 15.46 -21.76
CA ARG A 91 -12.27 15.40 -22.59
C ARG A 91 -12.42 14.08 -23.37
N TRP A 92 -11.29 13.46 -23.72
CA TRP A 92 -11.24 12.22 -24.49
C TRP A 92 -11.11 10.97 -23.61
N ASN A 93 -11.14 11.15 -22.29
CA ASN A 93 -11.08 10.10 -21.28
C ASN A 93 -12.33 10.20 -20.37
N VAL A 94 -12.16 10.06 -19.05
CA VAL A 94 -13.26 10.18 -18.07
C VAL A 94 -13.44 11.66 -17.73
N ASP A 95 -14.30 12.33 -18.50
CA ASP A 95 -14.55 13.77 -18.44
C ASP A 95 -15.48 14.16 -17.28
N THR A 96 -14.93 14.12 -16.06
CA THR A 96 -15.60 14.62 -14.84
C THR A 96 -15.12 16.04 -14.52
N GLY A 97 -13.85 16.18 -14.17
CA GLY A 97 -13.30 17.44 -13.65
C GLY A 97 -13.88 17.82 -12.28
N PRO A 98 -13.41 18.94 -11.69
CA PRO A 98 -13.91 19.42 -10.41
C PRO A 98 -15.41 19.80 -10.46
N ASP A 99 -15.87 20.37 -11.58
CA ASP A 99 -17.26 20.83 -11.75
C ASP A 99 -18.29 19.68 -11.67
N PHE A 100 -17.92 18.46 -12.04
CA PHE A 100 -18.80 17.29 -11.90
C PHE A 100 -19.12 16.99 -10.44
N TYR A 101 -18.17 17.23 -9.53
CA TYR A 101 -18.31 17.02 -8.09
C TYR A 101 -18.72 18.29 -7.34
N ARG A 102 -19.22 19.32 -8.05
CA ARG A 102 -19.76 20.51 -7.40
C ARG A 102 -20.80 20.11 -6.35
N ASP A 103 -20.80 20.85 -5.24
CA ASP A 103 -21.70 20.65 -4.09
C ASP A 103 -21.45 19.37 -3.25
N MET A 104 -20.36 18.63 -3.48
CA MET A 104 -20.05 17.37 -2.74
C MET A 104 -18.92 17.49 -1.71
N ASP A 105 -18.34 18.68 -1.52
CA ASP A 105 -17.15 18.90 -0.67
C ASP A 105 -16.00 17.92 -1.00
N ILE A 106 -15.77 17.72 -2.30
CA ILE A 106 -14.71 16.86 -2.83
C ILE A 106 -13.57 17.71 -3.37
N GLU A 107 -12.36 17.44 -2.88
CA GLU A 107 -11.13 17.91 -3.51
C GLU A 107 -10.76 17.02 -4.69
N TYR A 108 -10.47 17.65 -5.84
CA TYR A 108 -10.23 16.95 -7.10
C TYR A 108 -8.79 17.12 -7.59
N HIS A 109 -8.19 16.02 -8.03
CA HIS A 109 -6.92 16.03 -8.74
C HIS A 109 -7.02 15.24 -10.06
N GLY A 110 -6.80 15.93 -11.18
CA GLY A 110 -6.85 15.33 -12.51
C GLY A 110 -5.45 15.04 -13.06
N VAL A 111 -5.23 13.80 -13.50
CA VAL A 111 -4.05 13.39 -14.26
C VAL A 111 -4.52 12.94 -15.64
N GLU A 112 -4.20 13.73 -16.67
CA GLU A 112 -4.51 13.42 -18.06
C GLU A 112 -3.50 12.39 -18.58
N ALA A 113 -3.87 11.11 -18.50
CA ALA A 113 -3.00 10.00 -18.85
C ALA A 113 -3.69 8.96 -19.74
N GLU A 114 -2.95 8.51 -20.75
CA GLU A 114 -3.33 7.40 -21.63
C GLU A 114 -2.82 6.07 -21.07
N ASP A 115 -3.59 4.99 -21.23
CA ASP A 115 -3.17 3.64 -20.78
C ASP A 115 -2.30 2.94 -21.82
N LEU A 116 -1.22 3.60 -22.22
CA LEU A 116 -0.29 3.09 -23.22
C LEU A 116 1.08 2.84 -22.57
N PRO A 117 1.77 1.75 -22.93
CA PRO A 117 3.15 1.50 -22.46
C PRO A 117 4.15 2.60 -22.84
N THR A 118 3.82 3.44 -23.82
CA THR A 118 4.62 4.57 -24.29
C THR A 118 4.33 5.88 -23.53
N PHE A 119 3.24 5.95 -22.76
CA PHE A 119 2.90 7.15 -21.99
C PHE A 119 3.81 7.25 -20.76
N ASP A 120 4.39 8.42 -20.52
CA ASP A 120 5.20 8.67 -19.33
C ASP A 120 4.32 9.09 -18.16
N LEU A 121 3.91 8.11 -17.34
CA LEU A 121 3.13 8.36 -16.13
C LEU A 121 4.02 8.78 -14.95
N SER A 122 5.34 8.57 -15.07
CA SER A 122 6.28 8.78 -13.96
C SER A 122 6.40 10.24 -13.54
N VAL A 123 6.18 11.17 -14.47
CA VAL A 123 6.15 12.61 -14.20
C VAL A 123 5.06 13.00 -13.20
N PHE A 124 4.04 12.15 -13.01
CA PHE A 124 2.93 12.38 -12.08
C PHE A 124 3.08 11.63 -10.75
N PHE A 125 4.10 10.76 -10.59
CA PHE A 125 4.21 9.92 -9.39
C PHE A 125 4.29 10.75 -8.11
N HIS A 126 5.13 11.77 -8.07
CA HIS A 126 5.33 12.58 -6.87
C HIS A 126 4.14 13.51 -6.59
N SER A 127 3.55 14.14 -7.61
CA SER A 127 2.40 15.02 -7.44
C SER A 127 1.15 14.26 -7.00
N ALA A 128 0.87 13.11 -7.62
CA ALA A 128 -0.23 12.23 -7.23
C ALA A 128 -0.01 11.66 -5.81
N ALA A 129 1.21 11.21 -5.49
CA ALA A 129 1.54 10.70 -4.16
C ALA A 129 1.41 11.79 -3.08
N ALA A 130 1.81 13.02 -3.38
CA ALA A 130 1.67 14.15 -2.46
C ALA A 130 0.19 14.49 -2.20
N PHE A 131 -0.67 14.45 -3.23
CA PHE A 131 -2.11 14.65 -3.07
C PHE A 131 -2.72 13.55 -2.18
N ILE A 132 -2.40 12.28 -2.46
CA ILE A 132 -2.88 11.14 -1.65
C ILE A 132 -2.40 11.26 -0.20
N ASN A 133 -1.12 11.55 0.01
CA ASN A 133 -0.53 11.68 1.35
C ASN A 133 -1.14 12.84 2.13
N THR A 134 -1.38 13.98 1.48
CA THR A 134 -2.01 15.14 2.11
C THR A 134 -3.44 14.82 2.53
N ALA A 135 -4.21 14.18 1.66
CA ALA A 135 -5.58 13.76 1.97
C ALA A 135 -5.61 12.83 3.21
N LEU A 136 -4.71 11.85 3.26
CA LEU A 136 -4.69 10.82 4.32
C LEU A 136 -4.11 11.28 5.66
N ARG A 137 -3.63 12.53 5.78
CA ARG A 137 -3.20 13.10 7.08
C ARG A 137 -4.36 13.39 8.02
N ASP A 138 -5.56 13.64 7.51
CA ASP A 138 -6.77 13.78 8.32
C ASP A 138 -7.51 12.45 8.36
N ASP A 139 -7.78 11.95 9.56
CA ASP A 139 -8.43 10.66 9.73
C ASP A 139 -9.89 10.60 9.25
N ARG A 140 -10.52 11.77 9.03
CA ARG A 140 -11.88 11.88 8.51
C ARG A 140 -11.93 11.73 6.99
N ASN A 141 -10.80 11.88 6.32
CA ASN A 141 -10.75 11.88 4.86
C ASN A 141 -10.78 10.47 4.29
N LYS A 142 -11.43 10.35 3.14
CA LYS A 142 -11.46 9.16 2.30
C LYS A 142 -11.20 9.57 0.86
N ILE A 143 -10.29 8.85 0.20
CA ILE A 143 -9.83 9.16 -1.15
C ILE A 143 -10.13 8.02 -2.12
N LEU A 144 -10.69 8.39 -3.27
CA LEU A 144 -10.83 7.53 -4.44
C LEU A 144 -9.75 7.86 -5.46
N VAL A 145 -8.98 6.87 -5.89
CA VAL A 145 -8.09 6.96 -7.05
C VAL A 145 -8.66 6.08 -8.16
N HIS A 146 -9.14 6.69 -9.24
CA HIS A 146 -9.80 5.95 -10.32
C HIS A 146 -9.16 6.18 -11.68
N CYS A 147 -9.44 5.29 -12.61
CA CYS A 147 -9.24 5.53 -14.04
C CYS A 147 -10.47 4.95 -14.78
N ALA A 148 -10.34 4.51 -16.03
CA ALA A 148 -11.46 3.86 -16.72
C ALA A 148 -11.89 2.54 -16.05
N MET A 149 -10.93 1.64 -15.78
CA MET A 149 -11.22 0.32 -15.20
C MET A 149 -10.71 0.14 -13.76
N GLY A 150 -9.91 1.08 -13.26
CA GLY A 150 -9.27 0.94 -11.96
C GLY A 150 -8.22 -0.18 -11.89
N ARG A 151 -7.51 -0.49 -13.00
CA ARG A 151 -6.59 -1.64 -13.07
C ARG A 151 -5.14 -1.29 -13.40
N SER A 152 -4.92 -0.29 -14.26
CA SER A 152 -3.58 0.08 -14.74
C SER A 152 -3.17 1.47 -14.24
N ARG A 153 -3.57 2.56 -14.91
CA ARG A 153 -3.22 3.95 -14.54
C ARG A 153 -3.38 4.29 -13.05
N SER A 154 -4.57 4.13 -12.49
CA SER A 154 -4.82 4.42 -11.06
C SER A 154 -4.05 3.52 -10.12
N ALA A 155 -3.92 2.23 -10.47
CA ALA A 155 -3.12 1.28 -9.70
C ALA A 155 -1.65 1.69 -9.69
N THR A 156 -1.09 2.11 -10.82
CA THR A 156 0.29 2.61 -10.90
C THR A 156 0.53 3.79 -9.97
N LEU A 157 -0.37 4.78 -9.94
CA LEU A 157 -0.23 5.94 -9.04
C LEU A 157 -0.33 5.54 -7.55
N VAL A 158 -1.22 4.60 -7.21
CA VAL A 158 -1.31 4.10 -5.83
C VAL A 158 -0.07 3.30 -5.43
N LEU A 159 0.48 2.48 -6.33
CA LEU A 159 1.73 1.75 -6.09
C LEU A 159 2.89 2.74 -5.84
N ALA A 160 3.01 3.78 -6.68
CA ALA A 160 4.01 4.83 -6.50
C ALA A 160 3.83 5.56 -5.15
N TYR A 161 2.59 5.87 -4.75
CA TYR A 161 2.31 6.44 -3.44
C TYR A 161 2.79 5.55 -2.28
N LEU A 162 2.47 4.25 -2.31
CA LEU A 162 2.89 3.31 -1.27
C LEU A 162 4.42 3.17 -1.19
N MET A 163 5.10 3.25 -2.33
CA MET A 163 6.57 3.25 -2.36
C MET A 163 7.15 4.56 -1.80
N ILE A 164 6.62 5.71 -2.20
CA ILE A 164 7.15 7.03 -1.83
C ILE A 164 6.85 7.38 -0.36
N HIS A 165 5.61 7.20 0.09
CA HIS A 165 5.15 7.61 1.43
C HIS A 165 4.89 6.44 2.38
N GLY A 166 4.63 5.24 1.87
CA GLY A 166 4.41 4.04 2.69
C GLY A 166 5.69 3.26 3.01
N ASN A 167 6.87 3.75 2.60
CA ASN A 167 8.17 3.09 2.77
C ASN A 167 8.22 1.65 2.20
N MET A 168 7.38 1.33 1.22
CA MET A 168 7.30 -0.01 0.63
C MET A 168 8.32 -0.19 -0.50
N THR A 169 8.76 -1.42 -0.72
CA THR A 169 9.35 -1.80 -2.03
C THR A 169 8.23 -1.93 -3.07
N LEU A 170 8.59 -1.98 -4.36
CA LEU A 170 7.61 -2.28 -5.41
C LEU A 170 6.92 -3.63 -5.20
N VAL A 171 7.63 -4.64 -4.70
CA VAL A 171 7.05 -5.96 -4.40
C VAL A 171 5.99 -5.85 -3.31
N ASP A 172 6.30 -5.18 -2.20
CA ASP A 172 5.37 -5.01 -1.07
C ASP A 172 4.13 -4.20 -1.49
N ALA A 173 4.34 -3.13 -2.26
CA ALA A 173 3.25 -2.32 -2.79
C ALA A 173 2.33 -3.14 -3.70
N ILE A 174 2.88 -3.98 -4.59
CA ILE A 174 2.08 -4.86 -5.45
C ILE A 174 1.29 -5.86 -4.62
N GLN A 175 1.92 -6.53 -3.65
CA GLN A 175 1.24 -7.49 -2.79
C GLN A 175 0.11 -6.83 -1.98
N GLN A 176 0.36 -5.64 -1.44
CA GLN A 176 -0.61 -4.87 -0.67
C GLN A 176 -1.84 -4.49 -1.51
N VAL A 177 -1.67 -4.09 -2.77
CA VAL A 177 -2.79 -3.72 -3.64
C VAL A 177 -3.47 -4.96 -4.23
N ALA A 178 -2.70 -5.92 -4.73
CA ALA A 178 -3.20 -7.10 -5.43
C ALA A 178 -4.01 -8.05 -4.53
N LYS A 179 -3.76 -8.06 -3.22
CA LYS A 179 -4.60 -8.83 -2.27
C LYS A 179 -6.03 -8.26 -2.14
N ASN A 180 -6.21 -6.98 -2.45
CA ASN A 180 -7.48 -6.26 -2.27
C ASN A 180 -8.20 -5.99 -3.60
N ARG A 181 -7.47 -5.88 -4.71
CA ARG A 181 -8.05 -5.58 -6.04
C ARG A 181 -7.27 -6.24 -7.18
N CYS A 182 -7.98 -6.73 -8.19
CA CYS A 182 -7.43 -7.22 -9.45
C CYS A 182 -6.77 -6.09 -10.27
N VAL A 183 -5.52 -5.75 -9.98
CA VAL A 183 -4.75 -4.75 -10.74
C VAL A 183 -3.75 -5.41 -11.69
N LEU A 184 -3.46 -4.75 -12.81
CA LEU A 184 -2.44 -5.16 -13.77
C LEU A 184 -1.99 -3.93 -14.56
N PRO A 185 -1.04 -3.13 -14.04
CA PRO A 185 -0.40 -2.06 -14.79
C PRO A 185 0.18 -2.56 -16.10
N ASN A 186 0.12 -1.73 -17.14
CA ASN A 186 0.77 -2.06 -18.40
C ASN A 186 2.30 -2.15 -18.24
N ARG A 187 2.97 -2.80 -19.20
CA ARG A 187 4.42 -3.10 -19.11
C ARG A 187 5.30 -1.83 -19.07
N GLY A 188 4.86 -0.73 -19.67
CA GLY A 188 5.54 0.56 -19.61
C GLY A 188 5.48 1.17 -18.21
N PHE A 189 4.31 1.13 -17.58
CA PHE A 189 4.12 1.58 -16.21
C PHE A 189 4.87 0.72 -15.20
N LEU A 190 4.90 -0.61 -15.40
CA LEU A 190 5.75 -1.48 -14.57
C LEU A 190 7.23 -1.12 -14.71
N LYS A 191 7.71 -0.82 -15.92
CA LYS A 191 9.08 -0.35 -16.13
C LYS A 191 9.34 0.97 -15.39
N GLN A 192 8.42 1.92 -15.44
CA GLN A 192 8.53 3.20 -14.73
C GLN A 192 8.56 3.01 -13.20
N LEU A 193 7.69 2.14 -12.65
CA LEU A 193 7.70 1.79 -11.23
C LEU A 193 9.00 1.10 -10.80
N ARG A 194 9.57 0.23 -11.64
CA ARG A 194 10.88 -0.39 -11.35
C ARG A 194 11.99 0.65 -11.26
N GLU A 195 11.95 1.68 -12.09
CA GLU A 195 12.93 2.75 -12.04
C GLU A 195 12.79 3.58 -10.76
N LEU A 196 11.55 3.90 -10.37
CA LEU A 196 11.26 4.52 -9.07
C LEU A 196 11.77 3.67 -7.90
N ASP A 197 11.54 2.35 -7.93
CA ASP A 197 11.94 1.42 -6.88
C ASP A 197 13.45 1.43 -6.65
N LYS A 198 14.24 1.33 -7.72
CA LYS A 198 15.70 1.39 -7.63
C LYS A 198 16.18 2.69 -7.00
N GLN A 199 15.59 3.82 -7.40
CA GLN A 199 15.93 5.14 -6.86
C GLN A 199 15.62 5.21 -5.36
N LEU A 200 14.43 4.79 -4.94
CA LEU A 200 14.01 4.82 -3.54
C LEU A 200 14.84 3.87 -2.67
N VAL A 201 15.14 2.66 -3.14
CA VAL A 201 16.02 1.71 -2.44
C VAL A 201 17.41 2.30 -2.26
N GLN A 202 17.98 2.92 -3.29
CA GLN A 202 19.28 3.58 -3.20
C GLN A 202 19.26 4.75 -2.20
N GLN A 203 18.23 5.58 -2.23
CA GLN A 203 18.05 6.71 -1.30
C GLN A 203 17.94 6.24 0.16
N ARG A 204 17.16 5.19 0.43
CA ARG A 204 17.02 4.61 1.78
C ARG A 204 18.34 4.06 2.30
N ARG A 205 19.10 3.35 1.46
CA ARG A 205 20.46 2.86 1.82
C ARG A 205 21.42 4.01 2.14
N GLN A 206 21.35 5.11 1.40
CA GLN A 206 22.17 6.31 1.67
C GLN A 206 21.79 6.97 2.99
N ALA A 207 20.49 7.10 3.28
CA ALA A 207 20.00 7.68 4.53
C ALA A 207 20.41 6.83 5.76
N GLN A 208 20.35 5.50 5.66
CA GLN A 208 20.80 4.59 6.73
C GLN A 208 22.29 4.73 7.03
N ARG A 209 23.13 4.89 6.00
CA ARG A 209 24.58 5.09 6.17
C ARG A 209 24.92 6.43 6.82
N GLN A 210 24.17 7.49 6.50
CA GLN A 210 24.37 8.83 7.07
C GLN A 210 23.82 8.95 8.50
N GLY A 211 22.80 8.18 8.88
CA GLY A 211 22.24 8.14 10.24
C GLY A 211 23.02 7.28 11.24
N GLY A 212 24.02 6.51 10.78
CA GLY A 212 24.85 5.64 11.64
C GLY A 212 26.18 6.26 12.08
N GLU A 213 26.49 7.51 11.70
CA GLU A 213 27.76 8.19 11.99
C GLU A 213 27.70 9.21 13.15
N GLU A 214 26.62 9.25 13.95
CA GLU A 214 26.57 10.09 15.18
C GLU A 214 27.26 9.40 16.39
N ASP A 215 28.59 9.55 16.42
CA ASP A 215 29.53 9.79 17.55
C ASP A 215 29.54 8.89 18.83
N PRO A 216 30.57 8.04 19.04
CA PRO A 216 30.78 7.24 20.26
C PRO A 216 31.65 7.93 21.34
N GLU A 217 31.75 9.25 21.41
CA GLU A 217 32.58 9.91 22.45
C GLU A 217 31.93 11.16 23.07
N LYS A 218 31.12 10.94 24.12
CA LYS A 218 30.96 11.93 25.21
C LYS A 218 30.86 11.25 26.58
N GLU A 219 32.01 11.01 27.19
CA GLU A 219 32.16 11.03 28.65
C GLU A 219 33.08 12.20 29.02
N PRO A 220 32.67 13.05 29.96
CA PRO A 220 33.56 13.60 30.97
C PRO A 220 33.33 12.96 32.34
#